data_AF-A0A961TD46-F1
#
_entry.id   AF-A0A961TD46-F1
#
_cell.length_a   1.000
_cell.length_b   1.000
_cell.length_c   1.000
_cell.angle_alpha   90.00
_cell.angle_beta   90.00
_cell.angle_gamma   90.00
#
_symmetry.space_group_name_H-M   'P 1'
#
loop_
_entity.id
_entity.type
_entity.pdbx_description
1 polymer ?
#
loop_
_entity_poly.entity_id
_entity_poly.type
_entity_poly.pdbx_seq_one_letter_code
_entity_poly.pdbx_strand_id
1 'polypeptide(L)'
;MLQAVLYFGLGFLSSALIALMISPAIWNRAVILTKRRIESSVPLTLNEIQADKDQLRAEFAMSTRRLELSIDELREKASRQVIEIGRKRDDLARLAEESQERIRTIEELETRGAEMRAQLREREERLSATNTRLEEARAMLEEKALELEQMRTRLVQSEADADSRRIELVAKQTALENLNDQVGDYSRSSSQIRDEVEKARDEARENQKQLKAEQRNSAQLQAQLNRTQKQLSELEASLSKRERDLSRLRESSGSEDRINSELTAQIVEEKSRTVELEAKLAQATLQMEALLSDASNDNVQKAMESLNSEKQRLENELAATAAENARMKAMLDSASRVRTEDWDTERRENAVLRERMNDLAAQVTAMTSALEGDSSRISAILASAPKASRSQERKAAEKTAGPRTLADRIRALQETARQNKTG
;
A
#
# COMPACT_ATOMS: atom_id res chain seq x y z
N MET A 1 -179.68 121.49 27.37
CA MET A 1 -178.33 121.62 26.77
C MET A 1 -177.43 122.56 27.57
N LEU A 2 -177.85 123.77 27.94
CA LEU A 2 -177.03 124.73 28.72
C LEU A 2 -176.60 124.24 30.12
N GLN A 3 -177.45 123.49 30.84
CA GLN A 3 -177.13 123.02 32.20
C GLN A 3 -175.95 122.03 32.26
N ALA A 4 -175.81 121.14 31.27
CA ALA A 4 -174.68 120.21 31.18
C ALA A 4 -173.36 120.93 30.89
N VAL A 5 -173.39 121.98 30.04
CA VAL A 5 -172.23 122.82 29.74
C VAL A 5 -171.77 123.58 30.99
N LEU A 6 -172.71 124.05 31.83
CA LEU A 6 -172.38 124.80 33.05
C LEU A 6 -171.73 123.91 34.13
N TYR A 7 -172.24 122.69 34.34
CA TYR A 7 -171.61 121.73 35.25
C TYR A 7 -170.24 121.26 34.74
N PHE A 8 -170.09 121.06 33.42
CA PHE A 8 -168.80 120.74 32.82
C PHE A 8 -167.80 121.90 32.99
N GLY A 9 -168.23 123.14 32.74
CA GLY A 9 -167.42 124.34 32.95
C GLY A 9 -166.98 124.51 34.41
N LEU A 10 -167.90 124.31 35.36
CA LEU A 10 -167.60 124.40 36.80
C LEU A 10 -166.66 123.28 37.26
N GLY A 11 -166.86 122.05 36.78
CA GLY A 11 -165.97 120.91 37.08
C GLY A 11 -164.58 121.07 36.47
N PHE A 12 -164.48 121.64 35.27
CA PHE A 12 -163.20 121.99 34.64
C PHE A 12 -162.49 123.08 35.43
N LEU A 13 -163.22 124.13 35.85
CA LEU A 13 -162.65 125.23 36.64
C LEU A 13 -162.15 124.73 38.00
N SER A 14 -162.90 123.84 38.67
CA SER A 14 -162.48 123.27 39.96
C SER A 14 -161.27 122.34 39.82
N SER A 15 -161.23 121.52 38.77
CA SER A 15 -160.07 120.66 38.47
C SER A 15 -158.83 121.48 38.12
N ALA A 16 -159.00 122.55 37.34
CA ALA A 16 -157.93 123.49 37.02
C ALA A 16 -157.41 124.18 38.28
N LEU A 17 -158.29 124.60 39.19
CA LEU A 17 -157.91 125.21 40.47
C LEU A 17 -157.08 124.24 41.34
N ILE A 18 -157.51 122.98 41.44
CA ILE A 18 -156.78 121.94 42.20
C ILE A 18 -155.43 121.63 41.53
N ALA A 19 -155.38 121.51 40.20
CA ALA A 19 -154.14 121.31 39.47
C ALA A 19 -153.15 122.47 39.69
N LEU A 20 -153.64 123.71 39.71
CA LEU A 20 -152.83 124.90 39.95
C LEU A 20 -152.32 124.96 41.40
N MET A 21 -153.09 124.44 42.36
CA MET A 21 -152.67 124.34 43.76
C MET A 21 -151.60 123.25 43.98
N ILE A 22 -151.67 122.13 43.25
CA ILE A 22 -150.72 121.01 43.41
C ILE A 22 -149.44 121.20 42.57
N SER A 23 -149.52 121.91 41.44
CA SER A 23 -148.39 122.14 40.53
C SER A 23 -147.12 122.66 41.22
N PRO A 24 -147.18 123.66 42.13
CA PRO A 24 -146.00 124.15 42.87
C PRO A 24 -145.34 123.07 43.74
N ALA A 25 -146.13 122.18 44.36
CA ALA A 25 -145.60 121.15 45.25
C ALA A 25 -144.83 120.05 44.50
N ILE A 26 -145.35 119.64 43.34
CA ILE A 26 -144.68 118.66 42.47
C ILE A 26 -143.38 119.27 41.92
N TRP A 27 -143.41 120.53 41.48
CA TRP A 27 -142.24 121.20 40.93
C TRP A 27 -141.13 121.38 41.99
N ASN A 28 -141.48 121.82 43.20
CA ASN A 28 -140.52 121.95 44.30
C ASN A 28 -139.85 120.61 44.65
N ARG A 29 -140.61 119.51 44.65
CA ARG A 29 -140.07 118.17 44.95
C ARG A 29 -139.16 117.66 43.83
N ALA A 30 -139.51 117.91 42.57
CA ALA A 30 -138.65 117.58 41.42
C ALA A 30 -137.32 118.33 41.49
N VAL A 31 -137.35 119.64 41.82
CA VAL A 31 -136.14 120.47 41.96
C VAL A 31 -135.25 119.99 43.11
N ILE A 32 -135.80 119.57 44.25
CA ILE A 32 -134.98 119.06 45.37
C ILE A 32 -134.28 117.76 45.00
N LEU A 33 -134.97 116.83 44.33
CA LEU A 33 -134.37 115.55 43.93
C LEU A 33 -133.29 115.73 42.85
N THR A 34 -133.51 116.60 41.86
CA THR A 34 -132.48 116.91 40.85
C THR A 34 -131.31 117.66 41.46
N LYS A 35 -131.56 118.62 42.36
CA LYS A 35 -130.51 119.33 43.09
C LYS A 35 -129.66 118.37 43.92
N ARG A 36 -130.26 117.48 44.73
CA ARG A 36 -129.53 116.47 45.51
C ARG A 36 -128.74 115.49 44.65
N ARG A 37 -129.28 115.08 43.50
CA ARG A 37 -128.58 114.18 42.58
C ARG A 37 -127.35 114.85 41.96
N ILE A 38 -127.49 116.11 41.55
CA ILE A 38 -126.39 116.91 41.01
C ILE A 38 -125.35 117.19 42.11
N GLU A 39 -125.79 117.53 43.32
CA GLU A 39 -124.94 117.73 44.50
C GLU A 39 -124.09 116.49 44.84
N SER A 40 -124.60 115.28 44.60
CA SER A 40 -123.83 114.05 44.82
C SER A 40 -122.86 113.66 43.71
N SER A 41 -123.04 114.22 42.50
CA SER A 41 -122.23 113.87 41.31
C SER A 41 -121.27 114.96 40.87
N VAL A 42 -121.45 116.18 41.38
CA VAL A 42 -120.67 117.36 40.99
C VAL A 42 -120.07 117.97 42.26
N PRO A 43 -118.74 118.16 42.32
CA PRO A 43 -118.12 118.83 43.46
C PRO A 43 -118.57 120.30 43.45
N LEU A 44 -119.33 120.68 44.48
CA LEU A 44 -119.86 122.05 44.62
C LEU A 44 -119.08 122.87 45.65
N THR A 45 -118.27 122.23 46.50
CA THR A 45 -117.43 122.91 47.48
C THR A 45 -116.00 123.08 46.97
N LEU A 46 -115.40 124.24 47.24
CA LEU A 46 -114.01 124.54 46.85
C LEU A 46 -113.02 123.54 47.45
N ASN A 47 -113.31 122.99 48.64
CA ASN A 47 -112.46 122.04 49.34
C ASN A 47 -112.44 120.66 48.66
N GLU A 48 -113.59 120.17 48.17
CA GLU A 48 -113.66 118.90 47.42
C GLU A 48 -112.92 118.99 46.08
N ILE A 49 -113.05 120.11 45.36
CA ILE A 49 -112.29 120.35 44.12
C ILE A 49 -110.78 120.38 44.40
N GLN A 50 -110.36 120.96 45.53
CA GLN A 50 -108.96 120.96 45.93
C GLN A 50 -108.47 119.55 46.30
N ALA A 51 -109.28 118.76 47.01
CA ALA A 51 -108.96 117.37 47.36
C ALA A 51 -108.83 116.48 46.12
N ASP A 52 -109.74 116.57 45.15
CA ASP A 52 -109.66 115.83 43.88
C ASP A 52 -108.42 116.24 43.07
N LYS A 53 -108.11 117.54 43.04
CA LYS A 53 -106.91 118.06 42.38
C LYS A 53 -105.63 117.52 43.04
N ASP A 54 -105.57 117.48 44.36
CA ASP A 54 -104.42 116.97 45.09
C ASP A 54 -104.34 115.44 45.03
N GLN A 55 -105.47 114.72 44.98
CA GLN A 55 -105.53 113.29 44.68
C GLN A 55 -104.96 113.00 43.29
N LEU A 56 -105.43 113.71 42.25
CA LEU A 56 -104.90 113.55 40.90
C LEU A 56 -103.40 113.85 40.84
N ARG A 57 -102.93 114.91 41.53
CA ARG A 57 -101.50 115.21 41.66
C ARG A 57 -100.74 114.07 42.32
N ALA A 58 -101.27 113.46 43.37
CA ALA A 58 -100.66 112.32 44.04
C ALA A 58 -100.64 111.07 43.15
N GLU A 59 -101.72 110.78 42.43
CA GLU A 59 -101.79 109.66 41.48
C GLU A 59 -100.80 109.85 40.31
N PHE A 60 -100.71 111.05 39.75
CA PHE A 60 -99.71 111.38 38.73
C PHE A 60 -98.29 111.31 39.30
N ALA A 61 -98.04 111.81 40.51
CA ALA A 61 -96.72 111.73 41.15
C ALA A 61 -96.32 110.27 41.44
N MET A 62 -97.24 109.44 41.95
CA MET A 62 -97.00 108.03 42.26
C MET A 62 -96.83 107.19 41.00
N SER A 63 -97.65 107.38 39.97
CA SER A 63 -97.50 106.68 38.69
C SER A 63 -96.20 107.08 37.99
N THR A 64 -95.84 108.37 38.01
CA THR A 64 -94.55 108.86 37.51
C THR A 64 -93.40 108.21 38.29
N ARG A 65 -93.46 108.20 39.62
CA ARG A 65 -92.42 107.57 40.45
C ARG A 65 -92.30 106.06 40.21
N ARG A 66 -93.43 105.37 40.03
CA ARG A 66 -93.45 103.93 39.71
C ARG A 66 -92.83 103.65 38.33
N LEU A 67 -93.07 104.51 37.35
CA LEU A 67 -92.45 104.43 36.02
C LEU A 67 -90.95 104.73 36.07
N GLU A 68 -90.52 105.75 36.84
CA GLU A 68 -89.10 106.02 37.05
C GLU A 68 -88.39 104.81 37.67
N LEU A 69 -88.96 104.24 38.72
CA LEU A 69 -88.41 103.05 39.37
C LEU A 69 -88.35 101.85 38.42
N SER A 70 -89.39 101.62 37.61
CA SER A 70 -89.37 100.51 36.65
C SER A 70 -88.36 100.74 35.52
N ILE A 71 -88.17 101.98 35.07
CA ILE A 71 -87.12 102.35 34.11
C ILE A 71 -85.74 102.10 34.72
N ASP A 72 -85.53 102.48 35.98
CA ASP A 72 -84.26 102.26 36.67
C ASP A 72 -83.96 100.76 36.86
N GLU A 73 -84.95 99.95 37.25
CA GLU A 73 -84.80 98.49 37.33
C GLU A 73 -84.49 97.85 35.96
N LEU A 74 -85.16 98.31 34.90
CA LEU A 74 -84.91 97.82 33.54
C LEU A 74 -83.52 98.24 33.04
N ARG A 75 -83.08 99.47 33.35
CA ARG A 75 -81.72 99.93 33.06
C ARG A 75 -80.68 99.10 33.78
N GLU A 76 -80.88 98.82 35.07
CA GLU A 76 -79.97 97.98 35.84
C GLU A 76 -79.90 96.56 35.26
N LYS A 77 -81.03 95.94 34.92
CA LYS A 77 -81.08 94.63 34.25
C LYS A 77 -80.37 94.65 32.90
N ALA A 78 -80.58 95.69 32.09
CA ALA A 78 -79.91 95.84 30.80
C ALA A 78 -78.39 95.99 30.97
N SER A 79 -77.92 96.80 31.93
CA SER A 79 -76.50 96.93 32.24
C SER A 79 -75.89 95.61 32.71
N ARG A 80 -76.58 94.86 33.58
CA ARG A 80 -76.14 93.52 34.00
C ARG A 80 -76.03 92.56 32.82
N GLN A 81 -77.02 92.54 31.93
CA GLN A 81 -77.00 91.70 30.72
C GLN A 81 -75.87 92.08 29.77
N VAL A 82 -75.59 93.37 29.56
CA VAL A 82 -74.47 93.82 28.72
C VAL A 82 -73.14 93.33 29.29
N ILE A 83 -72.95 93.40 30.60
CA ILE A 83 -71.74 92.87 31.26
C ILE A 83 -71.66 91.36 31.09
N GLU A 84 -72.76 90.63 31.26
CA GLU A 84 -72.80 89.18 31.11
C GLU A 84 -72.52 88.74 29.67
N ILE A 85 -73.08 89.45 28.67
CA ILE A 85 -72.78 89.25 27.25
C ILE A 85 -71.31 89.53 26.96
N GLY A 86 -70.75 90.59 27.54
CA GLY A 86 -69.32 90.90 27.45
C GLY A 86 -68.45 89.74 27.94
N ARG A 87 -68.72 89.25 29.16
CA ARG A 87 -67.99 88.09 29.74
C ARG A 87 -68.12 86.83 28.88
N LYS A 88 -69.33 86.50 28.42
CA LYS A 88 -69.56 85.34 27.55
C LYS A 88 -68.83 85.48 26.21
N ARG A 89 -68.74 86.70 25.66
CA ARG A 89 -67.99 86.98 24.43
C ARG A 89 -66.49 86.79 24.64
N ASP A 90 -65.95 87.22 25.78
CA ASP A 90 -64.54 87.02 26.12
C ASP A 90 -64.22 85.53 26.33
N ASP A 91 -65.12 84.78 26.99
CA ASP A 91 -64.99 83.34 27.15
C ASP A 91 -65.04 82.60 25.82
N LEU A 92 -65.95 82.99 24.91
CA LEU A 92 -66.02 82.45 23.55
C LEU A 92 -64.75 82.75 22.75
N ALA A 93 -64.19 83.95 22.87
CA ALA A 93 -62.93 84.31 22.22
C ALA A 93 -61.77 83.44 22.73
N ARG A 94 -61.66 83.24 24.05
CA ARG A 94 -60.65 82.36 24.66
C ARG A 94 -60.80 80.91 24.21
N LEU A 95 -62.01 80.37 24.20
CA LEU A 95 -62.29 79.00 23.74
C LEU A 95 -61.99 78.83 22.25
N ALA A 96 -62.27 79.84 21.43
CA ALA A 96 -61.95 79.82 20.00
C ALA A 96 -60.43 79.81 19.77
N GLU A 97 -59.66 80.59 20.54
CA GLU A 97 -58.21 80.59 20.48
C GLU A 97 -57.63 79.23 20.90
N GLU A 98 -58.11 78.66 22.02
CA GLU A 98 -57.68 77.34 22.48
C GLU A 98 -58.02 76.24 21.46
N SER A 99 -59.21 76.30 20.85
CA SER A 99 -59.59 75.36 19.78
C SER A 99 -58.66 75.50 18.57
N GLN A 100 -58.30 76.72 18.19
CA GLN A 100 -57.40 76.95 17.06
C GLN A 100 -55.98 76.45 17.35
N GLU A 101 -55.48 76.64 18.58
CA GLU A 101 -54.20 76.10 19.00
C GLU A 101 -54.22 74.56 18.98
N ARG A 102 -55.27 73.94 19.52
CA ARG A 102 -55.45 72.48 19.48
C ARG A 102 -55.49 71.96 18.04
N ILE A 103 -56.20 72.61 17.13
CA ILE A 103 -56.23 72.25 15.70
C ILE A 103 -54.81 72.29 15.11
N ARG A 104 -54.03 73.34 15.37
CA ARG A 104 -52.63 73.41 14.91
C ARG A 104 -51.78 72.27 15.46
N THR A 105 -51.93 71.95 16.76
CA THR A 105 -51.18 70.82 17.34
C THR A 105 -51.57 69.47 16.72
N ILE A 106 -52.84 69.28 16.38
CA ILE A 106 -53.31 68.07 15.69
C ILE A 106 -52.70 67.99 14.29
N GLU A 107 -52.73 69.09 13.53
CA GLU A 107 -52.11 69.14 12.19
C GLU A 107 -50.59 68.85 12.25
N GLU A 108 -49.89 69.40 13.23
CA GLU A 108 -48.46 69.09 13.47
C GLU A 108 -48.22 67.62 13.82
N LEU A 109 -49.08 67.02 14.66
CA LEU A 109 -48.96 65.60 15.02
C LEU A 109 -49.31 64.68 13.84
N GLU A 110 -50.31 65.04 13.03
CA GLU A 110 -50.70 64.31 11.83
C GLU A 110 -49.60 64.34 10.76
N THR A 111 -48.97 65.49 10.54
CA THR A 111 -47.83 65.63 9.62
C THR A 111 -46.62 64.82 10.10
N ARG A 112 -46.25 64.92 11.38
CA ARG A 112 -45.19 64.06 11.97
C ARG A 112 -45.54 62.57 11.87
N GLY A 113 -46.80 62.21 12.10
CA GLY A 113 -47.28 60.84 11.98
C GLY A 113 -47.28 60.31 10.54
N ALA A 114 -47.54 61.18 9.56
CA ALA A 114 -47.41 60.84 8.15
C ALA A 114 -45.93 60.66 7.75
N GLU A 115 -45.05 61.54 8.21
CA GLU A 115 -43.60 61.47 7.98
C GLU A 115 -43.00 60.19 8.56
N MET A 116 -43.30 59.87 9.82
CA MET A 116 -42.82 58.63 10.47
C MET A 116 -43.31 57.37 9.76
N ARG A 117 -44.56 57.36 9.28
CA ARG A 117 -45.09 56.24 8.47
C ARG A 117 -44.38 56.13 7.12
N ALA A 118 -44.04 57.25 6.48
CA ALA A 118 -43.26 57.24 5.24
C ALA A 118 -41.83 56.71 5.47
N GLN A 119 -41.16 57.16 6.54
CA GLN A 119 -39.85 56.65 6.93
C GLN A 119 -39.88 55.16 7.26
N LEU A 120 -40.93 54.68 7.95
CA LEU A 120 -41.10 53.25 8.25
C LEU A 120 -41.22 52.43 6.96
N ARG A 121 -42.06 52.85 6.02
CA ARG A 121 -42.19 52.18 4.71
C ARG A 121 -40.87 52.15 3.95
N GLU A 122 -40.16 53.26 3.90
CA GLU A 122 -38.85 53.31 3.24
C GLU A 122 -37.85 52.34 3.90
N ARG A 123 -37.86 52.23 5.24
CA ARG A 123 -37.02 51.28 5.96
C ARG A 123 -37.43 49.84 5.71
N GLU A 124 -38.73 49.55 5.66
CA GLU A 124 -39.26 48.21 5.33
C GLU A 124 -38.88 47.80 3.90
N GLU A 125 -38.99 48.72 2.93
CA GLU A 125 -38.57 48.48 1.54
C GLU A 125 -37.06 48.23 1.45
N ARG A 126 -36.25 49.04 2.15
CA ARG A 126 -34.79 48.84 2.23
C ARG A 126 -34.46 47.49 2.87
N LEU A 127 -35.14 47.12 3.97
CA LEU A 127 -34.94 45.84 4.64
C LEU A 127 -35.28 44.67 3.72
N SER A 128 -36.44 44.74 3.04
CA SER A 128 -36.85 43.75 2.05
C SER A 128 -35.81 43.59 0.94
N ALA A 129 -35.36 44.71 0.34
CA ALA A 129 -34.33 44.69 -0.70
C ALA A 129 -32.97 44.18 -0.21
N THR A 130 -32.58 44.47 1.04
CA THR A 130 -31.35 43.90 1.62
C THR A 130 -31.50 42.40 1.90
N ASN A 131 -32.69 41.95 2.29
CA ASN A 131 -32.95 40.55 2.54
C ASN A 131 -32.94 39.73 1.24
N THR A 132 -33.53 40.25 0.16
CA THR A 132 -33.44 39.58 -1.17
C THR A 132 -31.99 39.49 -1.64
N ARG A 133 -31.20 40.58 -1.53
CA ARG A 133 -29.76 40.55 -1.86
C ARG A 133 -28.98 39.58 -0.99
N LEU A 134 -29.34 39.43 0.28
CA LEU A 134 -28.70 38.49 1.19
C LEU A 134 -29.00 37.04 0.77
N GLU A 135 -30.25 36.73 0.43
CA GLU A 135 -30.62 35.40 -0.08
C GLU A 135 -29.97 35.09 -1.42
N GLU A 136 -29.90 36.05 -2.35
CA GLU A 136 -29.16 35.93 -3.61
C GLU A 136 -27.66 35.67 -3.36
N ALA A 137 -27.05 36.40 -2.43
CA ALA A 137 -25.64 36.21 -2.05
C ALA A 137 -25.41 34.84 -1.40
N ARG A 138 -26.34 34.37 -0.56
CA ARG A 138 -26.29 33.02 0.03
C ARG A 138 -26.37 31.94 -1.04
N ALA A 139 -27.30 32.06 -1.98
CA ALA A 139 -27.44 31.12 -3.09
C ALA A 139 -26.17 31.07 -3.95
N MET A 140 -25.58 32.23 -4.29
CA MET A 140 -24.30 32.28 -5.01
C MET A 140 -23.16 31.64 -4.22
N LEU A 141 -23.09 31.84 -2.91
CA LEU A 141 -22.08 31.20 -2.07
C LEU A 141 -22.24 29.68 -2.02
N GLU A 142 -23.48 29.19 -1.96
CA GLU A 142 -23.77 27.75 -1.99
C GLU A 142 -23.41 27.13 -3.34
N GLU A 143 -23.73 27.79 -4.45
CA GLU A 143 -23.29 27.39 -5.79
C GLU A 143 -21.76 27.32 -5.89
N LYS A 144 -21.06 28.34 -5.40
CA LYS A 144 -19.59 28.36 -5.38
C LYS A 144 -18.98 27.31 -4.46
N ALA A 145 -19.62 27.01 -3.33
CA ALA A 145 -19.18 25.92 -2.46
C ALA A 145 -19.31 24.55 -3.18
N LEU A 146 -20.40 24.34 -3.90
CA LEU A 146 -20.61 23.12 -4.67
C LEU A 146 -19.64 23.01 -5.86
N GLU A 147 -19.37 24.10 -6.58
CA GLU A 147 -18.33 24.15 -7.62
C GLU A 147 -16.94 23.82 -7.04
N LEU A 148 -16.58 24.36 -5.88
CA LEU A 148 -15.31 24.07 -5.21
C LEU A 148 -15.21 22.59 -4.81
N GLU A 149 -16.28 21.99 -4.31
CA GLU A 149 -16.29 20.56 -3.97
C GLU A 149 -16.17 19.67 -5.22
N GLN A 150 -16.81 20.06 -6.32
CA GLN A 150 -16.63 19.38 -7.62
C GLN A 150 -15.20 19.52 -8.14
N MET A 151 -14.59 20.70 -8.02
CA MET A 151 -13.19 20.90 -8.42
C MET A 151 -12.23 20.12 -7.53
N ARG A 152 -12.50 20.03 -6.23
CA ARG A 152 -11.75 19.22 -5.26
C ARG A 152 -11.83 17.73 -5.59
N THR A 153 -13.02 17.21 -5.87
CA THR A 153 -13.19 15.80 -6.24
C THR A 153 -12.49 15.46 -7.56
N ARG A 154 -12.56 16.34 -8.57
CA ARG A 154 -11.79 16.20 -9.82
C ARG A 154 -10.29 16.24 -9.59
N LEU A 155 -9.80 17.11 -8.70
CA LEU A 155 -8.39 17.19 -8.34
C LEU A 155 -7.93 15.87 -7.72
N VAL A 156 -8.66 15.35 -6.73
CA VAL A 156 -8.34 14.06 -6.09
C VAL A 156 -8.34 12.91 -7.10
N GLN A 157 -9.30 12.89 -8.03
CA GLN A 157 -9.33 11.90 -9.11
C GLN A 157 -8.11 12.04 -10.03
N SER A 158 -7.75 13.26 -10.42
CA SER A 158 -6.57 13.52 -11.25
C SER A 158 -5.26 13.18 -10.53
N GLU A 159 -5.18 13.40 -9.22
CA GLU A 159 -4.03 13.00 -8.40
C GLU A 159 -3.92 11.47 -8.34
N ALA A 160 -5.04 10.77 -8.11
CA ALA A 160 -5.07 9.31 -8.13
C ALA A 160 -4.68 8.73 -9.51
N ASP A 161 -5.14 9.33 -10.60
CA ASP A 161 -4.75 8.95 -11.97
C ASP A 161 -3.27 9.21 -12.22
N ALA A 162 -2.71 10.32 -11.72
CA ALA A 162 -1.30 10.64 -11.84
C ALA A 162 -0.43 9.66 -11.05
N ASP A 163 -0.83 9.30 -9.83
CA ASP A 163 -0.15 8.29 -9.01
C ASP A 163 -0.22 6.90 -9.67
N SER A 164 -1.37 6.53 -10.24
CA SER A 164 -1.52 5.29 -11.02
C SER A 164 -0.56 5.26 -12.21
N ARG A 165 -0.51 6.34 -13.01
CA ARG A 165 0.44 6.47 -14.13
C ARG A 165 1.90 6.46 -13.65
N ARG A 166 2.19 7.02 -12.48
CA ARG A 166 3.54 7.00 -11.90
C ARG A 166 3.94 5.58 -11.51
N ILE A 167 3.05 4.80 -10.89
CA ILE A 167 3.26 3.39 -10.59
C ILE A 167 3.48 2.60 -11.87
N GLU A 168 2.67 2.82 -12.91
CA GLU A 168 2.84 2.19 -14.22
C GLU A 168 4.18 2.54 -14.85
N LEU A 169 4.60 3.81 -14.83
CA LEU A 169 5.90 4.23 -15.36
C LEU A 169 7.05 3.57 -14.61
N VAL A 170 6.99 3.49 -13.29
CA VAL A 170 8.01 2.77 -12.48
C VAL A 170 8.02 1.29 -12.85
N ALA A 171 6.87 0.64 -12.97
CA ALA A 171 6.78 -0.76 -13.37
C ALA A 171 7.34 -1.00 -14.80
N LYS A 172 7.04 -0.11 -15.75
CA LYS A 172 7.60 -0.14 -17.11
C LYS A 172 9.10 0.11 -17.10
N GLN A 173 9.60 1.01 -16.25
CA GLN A 173 11.03 1.27 -16.08
C GLN A 173 11.76 0.05 -15.50
N THR A 174 11.24 -0.59 -14.45
CA THR A 174 11.78 -1.85 -13.92
C THR A 174 11.76 -2.96 -14.99
N ALA A 175 10.69 -3.04 -15.79
CA ALA A 175 10.61 -4.02 -16.88
C ALA A 175 11.65 -3.76 -17.99
N LEU A 176 11.89 -2.49 -18.33
CA LEU A 176 12.95 -2.10 -19.26
C LEU A 176 14.33 -2.40 -18.70
N GLU A 177 14.56 -2.18 -17.41
CA GLU A 177 15.82 -2.47 -16.73
C GLU A 177 16.09 -3.99 -16.71
N ASN A 178 15.09 -4.80 -16.37
CA ASN A 178 15.17 -6.26 -16.47
C ASN A 178 15.44 -6.74 -17.91
N LEU A 179 14.79 -6.13 -18.91
CA LEU A 179 15.04 -6.47 -20.32
C LEU A 179 16.45 -6.05 -20.75
N ASN A 180 16.93 -4.90 -20.27
CA ASN A 180 18.28 -4.43 -20.53
C ASN A 180 19.33 -5.36 -19.88
N ASP A 181 19.07 -5.86 -18.67
CA ASP A 181 19.90 -6.89 -18.02
C ASP A 181 19.89 -8.20 -18.83
N GLN A 182 18.73 -8.65 -19.30
CA GLN A 182 18.65 -9.81 -20.21
C GLN A 182 19.43 -9.60 -21.51
N VAL A 183 19.34 -8.42 -22.13
CA VAL A 183 20.14 -8.08 -23.31
C VAL A 183 21.62 -8.08 -22.98
N GLY A 184 22.01 -7.56 -21.80
CA GLY A 184 23.37 -7.63 -21.29
C GLY A 184 23.87 -9.06 -21.10
N ASP A 185 23.03 -9.94 -20.57
CA ASP A 185 23.34 -11.37 -20.39
C ASP A 185 23.41 -12.13 -21.71
N TYR A 186 22.49 -11.87 -22.66
CA TYR A 186 22.57 -12.40 -24.02
C TYR A 186 23.80 -11.90 -24.76
N SER A 187 24.19 -10.64 -24.58
CA SER A 187 25.41 -10.07 -25.15
C SER A 187 26.66 -10.74 -24.57
N ARG A 188 26.71 -10.93 -23.25
CA ARG A 188 27.78 -11.67 -22.56
C ARG A 188 27.85 -13.12 -23.03
N SER A 189 26.71 -13.81 -23.10
CA SER A 189 26.64 -15.18 -23.62
C SER A 189 27.07 -15.26 -25.09
N SER A 190 26.66 -14.30 -25.92
CA SER A 190 27.09 -14.22 -27.32
C SER A 190 28.60 -13.95 -27.45
N SER A 191 29.19 -13.15 -26.55
CA SER A 191 30.64 -12.97 -26.48
C SER A 191 31.35 -14.24 -26.06
N GLN A 192 30.87 -14.91 -25.01
CA GLN A 192 31.42 -16.19 -24.54
C GLN A 192 31.35 -17.25 -25.64
N ILE A 193 30.21 -17.41 -26.31
CA ILE A 193 30.06 -18.33 -27.45
C ILE A 193 31.01 -17.93 -28.58
N ARG A 194 31.18 -16.63 -28.87
CA ARG A 194 32.16 -16.18 -29.86
C ARG A 194 33.59 -16.56 -29.47
N ASP A 195 33.99 -16.34 -28.23
CA ASP A 195 35.31 -16.70 -27.71
C ASP A 195 35.53 -18.22 -27.70
N GLU A 196 34.51 -19.00 -27.35
CA GLU A 196 34.52 -20.47 -27.42
C GLU A 196 34.63 -20.96 -28.85
N VAL A 197 33.91 -20.36 -29.80
CA VAL A 197 34.03 -20.68 -31.23
C VAL A 197 35.41 -20.31 -31.77
N GLU A 198 36.00 -19.21 -31.31
CA GLU A 198 37.37 -18.82 -31.68
C GLU A 198 38.39 -19.82 -31.13
N LYS A 199 38.29 -20.18 -29.83
CA LYS A 199 39.13 -21.24 -29.23
C LYS A 199 38.98 -22.57 -29.95
N ALA A 200 37.74 -23.02 -30.20
CA ALA A 200 37.47 -24.26 -30.92
C ALA A 200 37.99 -24.22 -32.37
N ARG A 201 37.97 -23.05 -33.02
CA ARG A 201 38.59 -22.87 -34.35
C ARG A 201 40.10 -22.94 -34.29
N ASP A 202 40.73 -22.36 -33.27
CA ASP A 202 42.17 -22.43 -33.09
C ASP A 202 42.63 -23.85 -32.72
N GLU A 203 41.89 -24.54 -31.86
CA GLU A 203 42.08 -25.97 -31.57
C GLU A 203 41.88 -26.82 -32.84
N ALA A 204 40.84 -26.56 -33.64
CA ALA A 204 40.63 -27.26 -34.91
C ALA A 204 41.76 -26.99 -35.91
N ARG A 205 42.30 -25.76 -35.95
CA ARG A 205 43.48 -25.41 -36.77
C ARG A 205 44.71 -26.15 -36.29
N GLU A 206 44.92 -26.23 -34.98
CA GLU A 206 46.06 -26.95 -34.41
C GLU A 206 45.94 -28.46 -34.65
N ASN A 207 44.78 -29.05 -34.40
CA ASN A 207 44.47 -30.44 -34.73
C ASN A 207 44.63 -30.70 -36.24
N GLN A 208 44.24 -29.76 -37.11
CA GLN A 208 44.45 -29.89 -38.54
C GLN A 208 45.94 -29.85 -38.90
N LYS A 209 46.75 -29.02 -38.23
CA LYS A 209 48.22 -29.03 -38.41
C LYS A 209 48.83 -30.33 -37.91
N GLN A 210 48.41 -30.82 -36.75
CA GLN A 210 48.84 -32.10 -36.19
C GLN A 210 48.47 -33.26 -37.10
N LEU A 211 47.22 -33.30 -37.59
CA LEU A 211 46.78 -34.30 -38.57
C LEU A 211 47.59 -34.20 -39.87
N LYS A 212 47.89 -33.00 -40.37
CA LYS A 212 48.78 -32.83 -41.53
C LYS A 212 50.20 -33.32 -41.24
N ALA A 213 50.71 -33.12 -40.03
CA ALA A 213 52.02 -33.61 -39.61
C ALA A 213 52.02 -35.14 -39.49
N GLU A 214 51.00 -35.73 -38.88
CA GLU A 214 50.80 -37.19 -38.80
C GLU A 214 50.59 -37.81 -40.19
N GLN A 215 49.83 -37.18 -41.07
CA GLN A 215 49.68 -37.59 -42.46
C GLN A 215 51.01 -37.53 -43.21
N ARG A 216 51.83 -36.49 -42.99
CA ARG A 216 53.18 -36.42 -43.56
C ARG A 216 54.09 -37.50 -43.00
N ASN A 217 54.02 -37.77 -41.71
CA ASN A 217 54.77 -38.85 -41.05
C ASN A 217 54.33 -40.21 -41.58
N SER A 218 53.03 -40.46 -41.68
CA SER A 218 52.45 -41.67 -42.28
C SER A 218 52.86 -41.81 -43.76
N ALA A 219 52.79 -40.73 -44.55
CA ALA A 219 53.27 -40.74 -45.93
C ALA A 219 54.79 -41.00 -46.01
N GLN A 220 55.58 -40.48 -45.07
CA GLN A 220 57.03 -40.76 -44.96
C GLN A 220 57.28 -42.22 -44.56
N LEU A 221 56.56 -42.76 -43.58
CA LEU A 221 56.63 -44.17 -43.18
C LEU A 221 56.20 -45.07 -44.34
N GLN A 222 55.15 -44.71 -45.08
CA GLN A 222 54.69 -45.46 -46.24
C GLN A 222 55.67 -45.36 -47.41
N ALA A 223 56.33 -44.23 -47.60
CA ALA A 223 57.43 -44.09 -48.55
C ALA A 223 58.66 -44.91 -48.12
N GLN A 224 58.97 -44.99 -46.82
CA GLN A 224 60.01 -45.87 -46.29
C GLN A 224 59.64 -47.34 -46.48
N LEU A 225 58.39 -47.72 -46.22
CA LEU A 225 57.87 -49.07 -46.41
C LEU A 225 57.92 -49.48 -47.89
N ASN A 226 57.52 -48.59 -48.80
CA ASN A 226 57.66 -48.78 -50.25
C ASN A 226 59.13 -48.86 -50.69
N ARG A 227 60.04 -48.08 -50.07
CA ARG A 227 61.49 -48.19 -50.33
C ARG A 227 62.03 -49.52 -49.85
N THR A 228 61.68 -49.98 -48.65
CA THR A 228 62.10 -51.29 -48.12
C THR A 228 61.49 -52.45 -48.92
N GLN A 229 60.24 -52.32 -49.39
CA GLN A 229 59.62 -53.28 -50.31
C GLN A 229 60.32 -53.30 -51.67
N LYS A 230 60.73 -52.14 -52.18
CA LYS A 230 61.50 -52.05 -53.43
C LYS A 230 62.92 -52.63 -53.25
N GLN A 231 63.54 -52.41 -52.10
CA GLN A 231 64.82 -53.04 -51.75
C GLN A 231 64.68 -54.56 -51.62
N LEU A 232 63.58 -55.05 -51.05
CA LEU A 232 63.25 -56.48 -51.01
C LEU A 232 63.08 -57.05 -52.43
N SER A 233 62.33 -56.38 -53.32
CA SER A 233 62.15 -56.86 -54.69
C SER A 233 63.42 -56.78 -55.55
N GLU A 234 64.30 -55.80 -55.31
CA GLU A 234 65.62 -55.73 -55.93
C GLU A 234 66.57 -56.84 -55.41
N LEU A 235 66.50 -57.19 -54.12
CA LEU A 235 67.23 -58.33 -53.53
C LEU A 235 66.70 -59.68 -54.05
N GLU A 236 65.38 -59.83 -54.16
CA GLU A 236 64.72 -61.01 -54.77
C GLU A 236 65.10 -61.15 -56.25
N ALA A 237 65.16 -60.06 -57.02
CA ALA A 237 65.63 -60.06 -58.40
C ALA A 237 67.13 -60.42 -58.52
N SER A 238 67.94 -60.06 -57.52
CA SER A 238 69.36 -60.44 -57.42
C SER A 238 69.56 -61.93 -57.13
N LEU A 239 68.70 -62.52 -56.28
CA LEU A 239 68.69 -63.95 -55.99
C LEU A 239 68.25 -64.78 -57.21
N SER A 240 67.22 -64.33 -57.94
CA SER A 240 66.74 -64.99 -59.17
C SER A 240 67.76 -64.98 -60.33
N LYS A 241 68.71 -64.02 -60.33
CA LYS A 241 69.84 -63.99 -61.28
C LYS A 241 70.93 -65.01 -60.90
N ARG A 242 71.24 -65.13 -59.60
CA ARG A 242 72.23 -66.11 -59.08
C ARG A 242 71.75 -67.57 -59.20
N GLU A 243 70.45 -67.82 -59.13
CA GLU A 243 69.88 -69.15 -59.36
C GLU A 243 69.91 -69.59 -60.84
N ARG A 244 69.90 -68.65 -61.79
CA ARG A 244 70.00 -68.95 -63.22
C ARG A 244 71.44 -69.26 -63.70
N ASP A 245 72.45 -68.79 -62.97
CA ASP A 245 73.86 -69.06 -63.28
C ASP A 245 74.35 -70.42 -62.72
N LEU A 246 73.67 -71.00 -61.72
CA LEU A 246 73.96 -72.33 -61.18
C LEU A 246 73.40 -73.50 -62.01
N SER A 247 72.51 -73.22 -62.97
CA SER A 247 71.86 -74.25 -63.80
C SER A 247 72.57 -74.51 -65.13
N ARG A 248 73.61 -73.74 -65.49
CA ARG A 248 74.36 -73.89 -66.76
C ARG A 248 75.73 -74.55 -66.64
N LEU A 249 76.14 -74.95 -65.42
CA LEU A 249 77.44 -75.58 -65.16
C LEU A 249 77.37 -77.06 -64.74
N ARG A 250 76.21 -77.71 -64.90
CA ARG A 250 75.98 -79.10 -64.47
C ARG A 250 75.66 -80.09 -65.61
N GLU A 251 75.83 -79.67 -66.86
CA GLU A 251 75.43 -80.47 -68.04
C GLU A 251 76.59 -80.68 -69.04
N SER A 252 77.79 -80.98 -68.53
CA SER A 252 78.87 -81.56 -69.35
C SER A 252 79.68 -82.62 -68.60
N SER A 253 79.52 -83.87 -69.04
CA SER A 253 80.28 -85.11 -68.71
C SER A 253 80.13 -85.65 -67.27
N GLY A 254 79.85 -86.92 -66.99
CA GLY A 254 79.92 -88.14 -67.80
C GLY A 254 81.03 -89.07 -67.29
N SER A 255 80.62 -90.25 -66.81
CA SER A 255 81.36 -91.52 -66.63
C SER A 255 81.87 -91.94 -65.24
N GLU A 256 81.46 -93.18 -64.92
CA GLU A 256 82.17 -94.27 -64.21
C GLU A 256 82.44 -94.17 -62.70
N ASP A 257 82.41 -95.24 -61.91
CA ASP A 257 81.75 -96.56 -61.97
C ASP A 257 82.12 -97.24 -60.64
N ARG A 258 81.26 -98.12 -60.15
CA ARG A 258 81.61 -99.44 -59.60
C ARG A 258 82.96 -99.61 -58.85
N ILE A 259 83.04 -99.19 -57.58
CA ILE A 259 84.04 -99.74 -56.61
C ILE A 259 83.45 -100.03 -55.22
N ASN A 260 82.19 -99.69 -54.93
CA ASN A 260 81.62 -99.85 -53.57
C ASN A 260 80.67 -101.04 -53.38
N SER A 261 80.71 -102.05 -54.26
CA SER A 261 79.95 -103.30 -54.13
C SER A 261 80.80 -104.52 -53.74
N GLU A 262 82.04 -104.33 -53.29
CA GLU A 262 82.95 -105.45 -52.97
C GLU A 262 83.61 -105.36 -51.58
N LEU A 263 83.55 -104.20 -50.90
CA LEU A 263 84.03 -104.06 -49.51
C LEU A 263 82.96 -104.32 -48.44
N THR A 264 81.68 -104.28 -48.78
CA THR A 264 80.57 -104.49 -47.81
C THR A 264 80.31 -105.97 -47.52
N ALA A 265 80.80 -106.89 -48.35
CA ALA A 265 80.75 -108.33 -48.10
C ALA A 265 81.88 -108.83 -47.18
N GLN A 266 83.07 -108.21 -47.22
CA GLN A 266 84.21 -108.59 -46.38
C GLN A 266 84.14 -108.03 -44.95
N ILE A 267 83.29 -107.03 -44.69
CA ILE A 267 83.01 -106.50 -43.34
C ILE A 267 82.04 -107.39 -42.55
N VAL A 268 81.22 -108.19 -43.23
CA VAL A 268 80.29 -109.13 -42.58
C VAL A 268 81.00 -110.44 -42.19
N GLU A 269 82.06 -110.80 -42.91
CA GLU A 269 82.92 -111.96 -42.62
C GLU A 269 83.94 -111.71 -41.49
N GLU A 270 84.36 -110.46 -41.27
CA GLU A 270 85.11 -110.10 -40.04
C GLU A 270 84.18 -109.88 -38.83
N LYS A 271 82.90 -109.56 -39.07
CA LYS A 271 81.89 -109.51 -37.99
C LYS A 271 81.41 -110.89 -37.51
N SER A 272 81.57 -111.94 -38.31
CA SER A 272 81.38 -113.32 -37.83
C SER A 272 82.53 -113.77 -36.90
N ARG A 273 83.74 -113.20 -37.07
CA ARG A 273 84.87 -113.40 -36.14
C ARG A 273 84.73 -112.61 -34.84
N THR A 274 84.08 -111.44 -34.84
CA THR A 274 83.80 -110.69 -33.60
C THR A 274 82.69 -111.35 -32.77
N VAL A 275 81.70 -112.00 -33.39
CA VAL A 275 80.66 -112.73 -32.65
C VAL A 275 81.19 -114.06 -32.08
N GLU A 276 82.13 -114.74 -32.73
CA GLU A 276 82.85 -115.89 -32.15
C GLU A 276 83.81 -115.51 -31.03
N LEU A 277 84.35 -114.27 -31.04
CA LEU A 277 85.19 -113.74 -29.98
C LEU A 277 84.37 -113.15 -28.82
N GLU A 278 83.17 -112.63 -29.08
CA GLU A 278 82.19 -112.19 -28.07
C GLU A 278 81.50 -113.40 -27.39
N ALA A 279 81.32 -114.53 -28.09
CA ALA A 279 80.93 -115.80 -27.47
C ALA A 279 82.02 -116.36 -26.55
N LYS A 280 83.30 -116.15 -26.89
CA LYS A 280 84.46 -116.50 -26.04
C LYS A 280 84.65 -115.52 -24.86
N LEU A 281 84.20 -114.28 -24.98
CA LEU A 281 84.20 -113.29 -23.89
C LEU A 281 83.05 -113.50 -22.89
N ALA A 282 81.88 -113.97 -23.36
CA ALA A 282 80.76 -114.34 -22.49
C ALA A 282 80.98 -115.68 -21.74
N GLN A 283 81.77 -116.60 -22.31
CA GLN A 283 82.20 -117.82 -21.61
C GLN A 283 83.41 -117.57 -20.69
N ALA A 284 84.24 -116.55 -20.98
CA ALA A 284 85.30 -116.08 -20.08
C ALA A 284 84.75 -115.34 -18.84
N THR A 285 83.55 -114.75 -18.90
CA THR A 285 82.84 -114.23 -17.72
C THR A 285 82.12 -115.29 -16.89
N LEU A 286 81.99 -116.53 -17.41
CA LEU A 286 81.66 -117.74 -16.63
C LEU A 286 82.92 -118.47 -16.12
N GLN A 287 84.10 -118.18 -16.66
CA GLN A 287 85.39 -118.72 -16.18
C GLN A 287 86.15 -117.78 -15.25
N MET A 288 85.77 -116.50 -15.12
CA MET A 288 86.32 -115.58 -14.11
C MET A 288 85.62 -115.67 -12.72
N GLU A 289 84.56 -116.49 -12.58
CA GLU A 289 84.07 -116.97 -11.27
C GLU A 289 84.74 -118.32 -10.86
N ALA A 290 85.55 -118.90 -11.76
CA ALA A 290 86.30 -120.16 -11.51
C ALA A 290 87.83 -120.05 -11.67
N LEU A 291 88.38 -118.97 -12.23
CA LEU A 291 89.82 -118.66 -12.16
C LEU A 291 90.05 -117.20 -11.74
N LEU A 292 89.31 -116.81 -10.71
CA LEU A 292 89.94 -116.18 -9.56
C LEU A 292 91.21 -116.96 -9.22
N SER A 293 92.33 -116.25 -9.21
CA SER A 293 93.21 -116.25 -8.04
C SER A 293 93.47 -117.66 -7.48
N ASP A 294 94.19 -118.50 -8.20
CA ASP A 294 95.65 -118.41 -8.21
C ASP A 294 96.22 -117.21 -9.04
N ALA A 295 96.81 -116.25 -8.32
CA ALA A 295 97.79 -115.19 -8.67
C ALA A 295 97.60 -114.12 -9.80
N SER A 296 97.44 -112.85 -9.34
CA SER A 296 98.18 -111.58 -9.68
C SER A 296 97.99 -110.74 -10.98
N ASN A 297 97.22 -109.65 -10.83
CA ASN A 297 97.43 -108.18 -11.03
C ASN A 297 98.24 -107.55 -12.20
N ASP A 298 97.59 -106.63 -12.97
CA ASP A 298 97.87 -105.15 -13.06
C ASP A 298 97.45 -104.52 -14.43
N ASN A 299 96.17 -104.14 -14.62
CA ASN A 299 95.72 -103.43 -15.85
C ASN A 299 94.39 -102.63 -15.77
N VAL A 300 94.01 -102.07 -14.59
CA VAL A 300 92.66 -101.44 -14.38
C VAL A 300 92.66 -99.90 -14.48
N GLN A 301 93.82 -99.25 -14.42
CA GLN A 301 93.88 -97.80 -14.20
C GLN A 301 93.45 -96.93 -15.41
N LYS A 302 93.62 -97.38 -16.66
CA LYS A 302 93.48 -96.50 -17.86
C LYS A 302 92.06 -96.33 -18.39
N ALA A 303 91.08 -97.13 -17.95
CA ALA A 303 89.72 -97.13 -18.51
C ALA A 303 88.76 -96.14 -17.81
N MET A 304 89.08 -95.64 -16.61
CA MET A 304 88.20 -94.74 -15.85
C MET A 304 88.21 -93.27 -16.35
N GLU A 305 89.25 -92.86 -17.06
CA GLU A 305 89.51 -91.42 -17.30
C GLU A 305 88.70 -90.84 -18.48
N SER A 306 88.31 -91.66 -19.47
CA SER A 306 87.55 -91.18 -20.64
C SER A 306 86.05 -91.00 -20.38
N LEU A 307 85.49 -91.62 -19.35
CA LEU A 307 84.05 -91.57 -19.06
C LEU A 307 83.64 -90.28 -18.32
N ASN A 308 84.58 -89.63 -17.65
CA ASN A 308 84.32 -88.46 -16.80
C ASN A 308 84.19 -87.15 -17.60
N SER A 309 84.82 -87.05 -18.78
CA SER A 309 84.78 -85.84 -19.62
C SER A 309 83.45 -85.60 -20.32
N GLU A 310 82.66 -86.65 -20.56
CA GLU A 310 81.42 -86.55 -21.33
C GLU A 310 80.24 -86.07 -20.47
N LYS A 311 80.27 -86.34 -19.16
CA LYS A 311 79.26 -85.91 -18.18
C LYS A 311 79.24 -84.38 -17.98
N GLN A 312 80.39 -83.72 -18.06
CA GLN A 312 80.55 -82.30 -17.73
C GLN A 312 80.00 -81.35 -18.78
N ARG A 313 79.74 -81.83 -20.01
CA ARG A 313 79.28 -81.02 -21.13
C ARG A 313 77.77 -80.73 -21.09
N LEU A 314 76.98 -81.67 -20.56
CA LEU A 314 75.52 -81.58 -20.50
C LEU A 314 75.01 -80.67 -19.37
N GLU A 315 75.78 -80.48 -18.29
CA GLU A 315 75.38 -79.62 -17.16
C GLU A 315 75.37 -78.12 -17.53
N ASN A 316 76.15 -77.70 -18.52
CA ASN A 316 76.28 -76.29 -18.92
C ASN A 316 75.10 -75.77 -19.76
N GLU A 317 74.39 -76.62 -20.50
CA GLU A 317 73.23 -76.20 -21.30
C GLU A 317 71.98 -75.94 -20.45
N LEU A 318 71.86 -76.60 -19.28
CA LEU A 318 70.73 -76.44 -18.37
C LEU A 318 70.74 -75.09 -17.62
N ALA A 319 71.91 -74.48 -17.45
CA ALA A 319 72.07 -73.21 -16.72
C ALA A 319 71.64 -71.99 -17.55
N ALA A 320 71.72 -72.05 -18.88
CA ALA A 320 71.41 -70.92 -19.76
C ALA A 320 69.90 -70.60 -19.83
N THR A 321 69.05 -71.62 -19.74
CA THR A 321 67.58 -71.50 -19.85
C THR A 321 66.92 -70.96 -18.56
N ALA A 322 67.59 -71.08 -17.41
CA ALA A 322 67.07 -70.59 -16.13
C ALA A 322 67.15 -69.05 -15.97
N ALA A 323 68.10 -68.39 -16.65
CA ALA A 323 68.32 -66.94 -16.53
C ALA A 323 67.24 -66.09 -17.24
N GLU A 324 66.59 -66.63 -18.26
CA GLU A 324 65.60 -65.92 -19.07
C GLU A 324 64.26 -65.74 -18.33
N ASN A 325 63.89 -66.71 -17.49
CA ASN A 325 62.67 -66.67 -16.67
C ASN A 325 62.70 -65.63 -15.54
N ALA A 326 63.88 -65.20 -15.07
CA ALA A 326 63.99 -64.21 -14.01
C ALA A 326 63.65 -62.78 -14.47
N ARG A 327 63.90 -62.45 -15.75
CA ARG A 327 63.64 -61.11 -16.31
C ARG A 327 62.16 -60.78 -16.45
N MET A 328 61.33 -61.77 -16.75
CA MET A 328 59.89 -61.57 -16.95
C MET A 328 59.13 -61.25 -15.64
N LYS A 329 59.65 -61.64 -14.47
CA LYS A 329 59.02 -61.34 -13.17
C LYS A 329 59.18 -59.88 -12.73
N ALA A 330 60.26 -59.19 -13.11
CA ALA A 330 60.53 -57.84 -12.64
C ALA A 330 59.61 -56.75 -13.27
N MET A 331 59.05 -57.01 -14.45
CA MET A 331 58.13 -56.08 -15.13
C MET A 331 56.73 -56.03 -14.50
N LEU A 332 56.33 -57.04 -13.71
CA LEU A 332 54.98 -57.12 -13.13
C LEU A 332 54.86 -56.29 -11.83
N ASP A 333 55.95 -56.16 -11.08
CA ASP A 333 55.97 -55.47 -9.77
C ASP A 333 55.95 -53.93 -9.89
N SER A 334 56.28 -53.35 -11.04
CA SER A 334 56.22 -51.89 -11.24
C SER A 334 54.80 -51.36 -11.47
N ALA A 335 53.86 -52.20 -11.93
CA ALA A 335 52.49 -51.79 -12.23
C ALA A 335 51.58 -51.74 -10.98
N SER A 336 51.97 -52.36 -9.87
CA SER A 336 51.15 -52.48 -8.66
C SER A 336 51.26 -51.29 -7.69
N ARG A 337 52.34 -50.49 -7.76
CA ARG A 337 52.62 -49.41 -6.77
C ARG A 337 51.87 -48.11 -7.00
N VAL A 338 51.43 -47.81 -8.23
CA VAL A 338 50.75 -46.55 -8.58
C VAL A 338 49.31 -46.47 -8.06
N ARG A 339 48.69 -47.60 -7.68
CA ARG A 339 47.27 -47.65 -7.26
C ARG A 339 47.04 -47.30 -5.79
N THR A 340 48.07 -47.26 -4.96
CA THR A 340 47.90 -47.20 -3.49
C THR A 340 47.90 -45.77 -2.92
N GLU A 341 48.44 -44.78 -3.65
CA GLU A 341 48.60 -43.40 -3.13
C GLU A 341 47.32 -42.54 -3.21
N ASP A 342 46.40 -42.82 -4.16
CA ASP A 342 45.17 -42.05 -4.35
C ASP A 342 44.07 -42.33 -3.29
N TRP A 343 44.17 -43.42 -2.52
CA TRP A 343 43.14 -43.81 -1.55
C TRP A 343 43.26 -43.12 -0.18
N ASP A 344 44.46 -42.63 0.16
CA ASP A 344 44.74 -42.04 1.49
C ASP A 344 44.46 -40.53 1.55
N THR A 345 44.37 -39.85 0.41
CA THR A 345 44.06 -38.42 0.29
C THR A 345 42.57 -38.16 0.51
N GLU A 346 41.68 -38.93 -0.15
CA GLU A 346 40.23 -38.78 -0.03
C GLU A 346 39.71 -39.02 1.41
N ARG A 347 40.35 -39.93 2.16
CA ARG A 347 39.96 -40.20 3.56
C ARG A 347 40.22 -39.02 4.50
N ARG A 348 41.27 -38.22 4.26
CA ARG A 348 41.63 -37.09 5.13
C ARG A 348 40.67 -35.91 4.97
N GLU A 349 40.26 -35.62 3.74
CA GLU A 349 39.35 -34.50 3.44
C GLU A 349 37.94 -34.72 4.00
N ASN A 350 37.45 -35.96 3.95
CA ASN A 350 36.13 -36.32 4.50
C ASN A 350 36.07 -36.18 6.04
N ALA A 351 37.19 -36.39 6.73
CA ALA A 351 37.28 -36.21 8.19
C ALA A 351 37.19 -34.73 8.59
N VAL A 352 37.86 -33.83 7.86
CA VAL A 352 37.84 -32.37 8.11
C VAL A 352 36.44 -31.79 7.88
N LEU A 353 35.73 -32.26 6.85
CA LEU A 353 34.37 -31.80 6.57
C LEU A 353 33.38 -32.19 7.69
N ARG A 354 33.53 -33.40 8.24
CA ARG A 354 32.71 -33.89 9.37
C ARG A 354 32.98 -33.12 10.66
N GLU A 355 34.20 -32.65 10.89
CA GLU A 355 34.53 -31.83 12.06
C GLU A 355 33.83 -30.46 12.00
N ARG A 356 33.90 -29.78 10.84
CA ARG A 356 33.29 -28.46 10.62
C ARG A 356 31.77 -28.48 10.71
N MET A 357 31.11 -29.53 10.19
CA MET A 357 29.66 -29.70 10.34
C MET A 357 29.25 -29.84 11.81
N ASN A 358 30.03 -30.57 12.61
CA ASN A 358 29.74 -30.76 14.03
C ASN A 358 29.93 -29.47 14.85
N ASP A 359 30.89 -28.61 14.49
CA ASP A 359 31.07 -27.31 15.15
C ASP A 359 29.95 -26.33 14.81
N LEU A 360 29.50 -26.30 13.54
CA LEU A 360 28.39 -25.45 13.13
C LEU A 360 27.07 -25.88 13.83
N ALA A 361 26.82 -27.20 13.91
CA ALA A 361 25.68 -27.73 14.62
C ALA A 361 25.70 -27.38 16.12
N ALA A 362 26.88 -27.38 16.75
CA ALA A 362 27.03 -26.99 18.15
C ALA A 362 26.76 -25.49 18.38
N GLN A 363 27.22 -24.61 17.48
CA GLN A 363 26.95 -23.17 17.59
C GLN A 363 25.47 -22.84 17.41
N VAL A 364 24.81 -23.42 16.41
CA VAL A 364 23.39 -23.17 16.15
C VAL A 364 22.53 -23.65 17.33
N THR A 365 22.78 -24.86 17.83
CA THR A 365 22.04 -25.40 18.98
C THR A 365 22.32 -24.63 20.28
N ALA A 366 23.54 -24.14 20.51
CA ALA A 366 23.86 -23.26 21.62
C ALA A 366 23.14 -21.90 21.51
N MET A 367 23.09 -21.31 20.31
CA MET A 367 22.38 -20.06 20.05
C MET A 367 20.87 -20.20 20.26
N THR A 368 20.26 -21.29 19.77
CA THR A 368 18.84 -21.58 20.00
C THR A 368 18.53 -21.78 21.48
N SER A 369 19.39 -22.51 22.21
CA SER A 369 19.24 -22.67 23.65
C SER A 369 19.40 -21.37 24.44
N ALA A 370 20.19 -20.40 23.95
CA ALA A 370 20.34 -19.09 24.59
C ALA A 370 19.13 -18.17 24.35
N LEU A 371 18.45 -18.31 23.20
CA LEU A 371 17.24 -17.57 22.85
C LEU A 371 16.00 -18.10 23.59
N GLU A 372 15.90 -19.42 23.78
CA GLU A 372 14.74 -20.07 24.42
C GLU A 372 14.73 -20.01 25.97
N GLY A 373 15.83 -19.57 26.59
CA GLY A 373 15.98 -19.47 28.05
C GLY A 373 15.89 -20.82 28.79
N ASP A 374 15.69 -20.78 30.12
CA ASP A 374 15.67 -21.97 30.98
C ASP A 374 14.53 -22.97 30.65
N SER A 375 13.58 -22.57 29.80
CA SER A 375 12.46 -23.39 29.29
C SER A 375 12.77 -24.21 28.02
N SER A 376 13.98 -24.15 27.47
CA SER A 376 14.34 -24.90 26.26
C SER A 376 14.33 -26.43 26.45
N ARG A 377 13.75 -27.19 25.51
CA ARG A 377 13.87 -28.67 25.48
C ARG A 377 15.33 -29.13 25.30
N ILE A 378 16.19 -28.27 24.75
CA ILE A 378 17.60 -28.56 24.48
C ILE A 378 18.40 -28.66 25.79
N SER A 379 18.09 -27.83 26.79
CA SER A 379 18.73 -27.90 28.11
C SER A 379 18.39 -29.20 28.84
N ALA A 380 17.13 -29.66 28.74
CA ALA A 380 16.69 -30.95 29.29
C ALA A 380 17.40 -32.14 28.61
N ILE A 381 17.56 -32.11 27.28
CA ILE A 381 18.28 -33.14 26.53
C ILE A 381 19.78 -33.12 26.90
N LEU A 382 20.41 -31.95 26.99
CA LEU A 382 21.80 -31.82 27.44
C LEU A 382 22.05 -32.32 28.87
N ALA A 383 21.06 -32.19 29.75
CA ALA A 383 21.11 -32.71 31.11
C ALA A 383 20.98 -34.24 31.17
N SER A 384 20.22 -34.84 30.25
CA SER A 384 20.07 -36.30 30.08
C SER A 384 21.23 -36.96 29.33
N ALA A 385 22.02 -36.20 28.57
CA ALA A 385 23.15 -36.72 27.83
C ALA A 385 24.31 -37.14 28.76
N PRO A 386 24.95 -38.30 28.54
CA PRO A 386 26.01 -38.80 29.42
C PRO A 386 27.13 -37.76 29.55
N LYS A 387 27.46 -37.39 30.79
CA LYS A 387 28.63 -36.56 31.10
C LYS A 387 29.86 -37.46 31.07
N ALA A 388 30.82 -37.18 30.20
CA ALA A 388 32.13 -37.80 30.29
C ALA A 388 32.73 -37.47 31.67
N SER A 389 33.02 -38.49 32.46
CA SER A 389 33.58 -38.31 33.81
C SER A 389 34.99 -37.70 33.70
N ARG A 390 35.29 -36.69 34.53
CA ARG A 390 36.62 -36.06 34.67
C ARG A 390 37.74 -37.01 35.15
N SER A 391 37.47 -38.31 35.26
CA SER A 391 38.42 -39.35 35.68
C SER A 391 39.28 -39.93 34.55
N GLN A 392 39.04 -39.58 33.28
CA GLN A 392 39.83 -40.07 32.13
C GLN A 392 40.64 -39.00 31.37
N GLU A 393 40.57 -37.73 31.76
CA GLU A 393 41.27 -36.62 31.08
C GLU A 393 42.73 -36.41 31.51
N ARG A 394 43.26 -37.18 32.47
CA ARG A 394 44.67 -37.08 32.89
C ARG A 394 45.60 -38.22 32.39
N LYS A 395 45.13 -39.12 31.54
CA LYS A 395 45.97 -40.18 30.93
C LYS A 395 45.93 -40.29 29.40
N ALA A 396 45.26 -39.37 28.69
CA ALA A 396 45.19 -39.33 27.23
C ALA A 396 45.76 -38.03 26.64
N ALA A 397 46.80 -37.47 27.27
CA ALA A 397 47.58 -36.35 26.70
C ALA A 397 48.63 -36.82 25.68
N GLU A 398 48.67 -38.11 25.37
CA GLU A 398 49.60 -38.67 24.39
C GLU A 398 48.88 -39.77 23.60
N LYS A 399 48.61 -39.47 22.32
CA LYS A 399 47.99 -40.29 21.27
C LYS A 399 46.45 -40.37 21.30
N THR A 400 45.88 -39.94 20.17
CA THR A 400 44.49 -40.00 19.72
C THR A 400 43.47 -39.13 20.46
N ALA A 401 43.31 -37.89 19.97
CA ALA A 401 42.16 -37.06 20.26
C ALA A 401 40.89 -37.75 19.73
N GLY A 402 40.18 -38.46 20.61
CA GLY A 402 38.83 -38.93 20.31
C GLY A 402 37.91 -37.74 20.01
N PRO A 403 36.99 -37.85 19.04
CA PRO A 403 36.15 -36.74 18.63
C PRO A 403 35.27 -36.30 19.81
N ARG A 404 35.46 -35.04 20.26
CA ARG A 404 34.59 -34.41 21.26
C ARG A 404 33.14 -34.53 20.81
N THR A 405 32.29 -35.07 21.68
CA THR A 405 30.87 -35.27 21.33
C THR A 405 30.19 -33.91 21.11
N LEU A 406 29.11 -33.90 20.31
CA LEU A 406 28.35 -32.68 20.04
C LEU A 406 27.82 -32.04 21.33
N ALA A 407 27.37 -32.86 22.29
CA ALA A 407 26.88 -32.42 23.58
C ALA A 407 27.95 -31.71 24.43
N ASP A 408 29.20 -32.19 24.39
CA ASP A 408 30.31 -31.56 25.12
C ASP A 408 30.67 -30.20 24.52
N ARG A 409 30.63 -30.07 23.18
CA ARG A 409 30.85 -28.80 22.49
C ARG A 409 29.76 -27.77 22.80
N ILE A 410 28.50 -28.18 22.85
CA ILE A 410 27.38 -27.28 23.22
C ILE A 410 27.52 -26.80 24.68
N ARG A 411 27.89 -27.69 25.62
CA ARG A 411 28.14 -27.28 27.03
C ARG A 411 29.29 -26.29 27.15
N ALA A 412 30.41 -26.52 26.45
CA ALA A 412 31.54 -25.60 26.46
C ALA A 412 31.16 -24.20 25.93
N LEU A 413 30.37 -24.13 24.85
CA LEU A 413 29.87 -22.86 24.31
C LEU A 413 28.92 -22.14 25.27
N GLN A 414 28.03 -22.88 25.95
CA GLN A 414 27.15 -22.30 26.98
C GLN A 414 27.92 -21.78 28.20
N GLU A 415 28.98 -22.47 28.64
CA GLU A 415 29.86 -22.01 29.71
C GLU A 415 30.59 -20.72 29.30
N THR A 416 31.16 -20.65 28.09
CA THR A 416 31.78 -19.41 27.59
C THR A 416 30.79 -18.25 27.48
N ALA A 417 29.55 -18.52 27.05
CA ALA A 417 28.50 -17.50 26.95
C ALA A 417 28.01 -17.02 28.33
N ARG A 418 28.05 -17.87 29.36
CA ARG A 418 27.74 -17.50 30.75
C ARG A 418 28.88 -16.70 31.39
N GLN A 419 30.13 -17.06 31.12
CA GLN A 419 31.32 -16.30 31.59
C GLN A 419 31.35 -14.89 30.99
N ASN A 420 31.04 -14.72 29.70
CA ASN A 420 30.95 -13.40 29.05
C ASN A 420 29.73 -12.55 29.48
N LYS A 421 28.77 -13.10 30.23
CA LYS A 421 27.63 -12.36 30.82
C LYS A 421 27.88 -11.91 32.26
N THR A 422 28.96 -12.39 32.90
CA THR A 422 29.26 -12.15 34.33
C THR A 422 30.59 -11.41 34.58
N GLY A 423 31.32 -11.06 33.52
CA GLY A 423 32.35 -10.02 33.52
C GLY A 423 31.89 -8.84 32.68
#